data_AF-A0A645G9D2-F1
#
_entry.id   AF-A0A645G9D2-F1
#
_cell.length_a   1.000
_cell.length_b   1.000
_cell.length_c   1.000
_cell.angle_alpha   90.00
_cell.angle_beta   90.00
_cell.angle_gamma   90.00
#
_symmetry.space_group_name_H-M   'P 1'
#
loop_
_entity.id
_entity.type
_entity.pdbx_description
1 polymer ?
#
loop_
_entity_poly.entity_id
_entity_poly.type
_entity_poly.pdbx_seq_one_letter_code
_entity_poly.pdbx_strand_id
1 'polypeptide(L)'
;MKEDLSNTRYALGPGNNLYLSSIFFRLNENWGFRATHHFEARTGEMEEQYYTVYRDLRSWTAALTLRWRELRSGQDDFTIGFAFSLKAYPRYDLGRDVRRPYSLLGG
;
A
#
# COMPACT_ATOMS: atom_id res chain seq x y z
N MET A 1 34.66 19.82 -12.99
CA MET A 1 34.32 19.39 -11.62
C MET A 1 32.98 18.67 -11.72
N LYS A 2 32.89 17.42 -11.25
CA LYS A 2 31.77 16.49 -11.45
C LYS A 2 30.48 16.96 -10.76
N GLU A 3 29.35 16.52 -11.31
CA GLU A 3 27.97 16.66 -10.82
C GLU A 3 27.80 16.18 -9.37
N ASP A 4 26.87 16.80 -8.62
CA ASP A 4 26.12 16.12 -7.56
C ASP A 4 24.62 16.35 -7.77
N LEU A 5 24.00 15.33 -8.34
CA LEU A 5 22.57 15.11 -8.53
C LEU A 5 22.00 14.39 -7.30
N SER A 6 21.89 15.07 -6.16
CA SER A 6 21.17 14.46 -5.05
C SER A 6 20.31 15.44 -4.28
N ASN A 7 19.01 15.17 -4.41
CA ASN A 7 18.09 15.16 -3.28
C ASN A 7 17.51 16.50 -2.84
N THR A 8 16.63 17.05 -3.68
CA THR A 8 15.46 17.76 -3.16
C THR A 8 14.19 17.26 -3.85
N ARG A 9 13.83 15.99 -3.57
CA ARG A 9 12.44 15.50 -3.74
C ARG A 9 11.44 16.20 -2.78
N TYR A 10 11.89 17.26 -2.10
CA TYR A 10 11.11 18.16 -1.26
C TYR A 10 11.11 19.61 -1.78
N ALA A 11 11.63 19.87 -2.99
CA ALA A 11 11.37 21.14 -3.64
C ALA A 11 9.86 21.24 -3.87
N LEU A 12 9.23 22.24 -3.27
CA LEU A 12 7.81 22.57 -3.35
C LEU A 12 7.46 23.04 -4.79
N GLY A 13 7.67 22.17 -5.76
CA GLY A 13 7.14 22.28 -7.12
C GLY A 13 5.63 22.04 -7.11
N PRO A 14 4.93 22.47 -8.18
CA PRO A 14 3.50 22.72 -8.17
C PRO A 14 2.71 21.50 -7.70
N GLY A 15 2.12 21.61 -6.52
CA GLY A 15 1.21 20.68 -5.83
C GLY A 15 1.08 19.29 -6.45
N ASN A 16 1.65 18.29 -5.78
CA ASN A 16 1.33 16.88 -6.03
C ASN A 16 -0.19 16.71 -5.86
N ASN A 17 -0.91 16.31 -6.92
CA ASN A 17 -2.38 16.27 -6.91
C ASN A 17 -2.85 14.81 -6.88
N LEU A 18 -2.33 14.10 -5.88
CA LEU A 18 -2.60 12.70 -5.63
C LEU A 18 -3.89 12.55 -4.83
N TYR A 19 -4.90 11.96 -5.45
CA TYR A 19 -6.15 11.60 -4.81
C TYR A 19 -6.06 10.16 -4.34
N LEU A 20 -6.13 9.98 -3.03
CA LEU A 20 -6.24 8.68 -2.39
C LEU A 20 -7.71 8.34 -2.18
N SER A 21 -8.18 7.27 -2.82
CA SER A 21 -9.47 6.66 -2.54
C SER A 21 -9.26 5.34 -1.83
N SER A 22 -9.90 5.13 -0.67
CA SER A 22 -9.84 3.85 0.03
C SER A 22 -11.23 3.46 0.51
N ILE A 23 -11.62 2.23 0.20
CA ILE A 23 -12.89 1.63 0.57
C ILE A 23 -12.59 0.37 1.35
N PHE A 24 -13.21 0.25 2.52
CA PHE A 24 -13.16 -0.95 3.34
C PHE A 24 -14.56 -1.51 3.52
N PHE A 25 -14.72 -2.79 3.19
CA PHE A 25 -15.98 -3.51 3.31
C PHE A 25 -15.82 -4.74 4.20
N ARG A 26 -16.74 -4.90 5.15
CA ARG A 26 -16.80 -6.10 5.99
C ARG A 26 -17.85 -7.04 5.43
N LEU A 27 -17.39 -8.16 4.86
CA LEU A 27 -18.27 -9.18 4.28
C LEU A 27 -19.02 -9.93 5.37
N ASN A 28 -18.34 -10.26 6.47
CA ASN A 28 -18.92 -10.86 7.67
C ASN A 28 -17.98 -10.66 8.89
N GLU A 29 -18.28 -11.31 10.01
CA GLU A 29 -17.47 -11.23 11.23
C GLU A 29 -16.01 -11.65 11.02
N ASN A 30 -15.76 -12.51 10.03
CA ASN A 30 -14.50 -13.21 9.82
C ASN A 30 -13.75 -12.76 8.55
N TRP A 31 -14.39 -11.99 7.66
CA TRP A 31 -13.84 -11.59 6.38
C TRP A 31 -13.98 -10.09 6.15
N GLY A 32 -12.89 -9.46 5.74
CA GLY A 32 -12.84 -8.05 5.35
C GLY A 32 -12.18 -7.90 3.98
N PHE A 33 -12.53 -6.84 3.27
CA PHE A 33 -11.93 -6.48 2.01
C PHE A 33 -11.58 -5.00 2.00
N ARG A 34 -10.43 -4.64 1.44
CA ARG A 34 -10.02 -3.27 1.20
C ARG A 34 -9.63 -3.11 -0.26
N ALA A 35 -10.11 -2.03 -0.86
CA ALA A 35 -9.60 -1.52 -2.12
C ALA A 35 -9.02 -0.12 -1.86
N THR A 36 -7.81 0.13 -2.33
CA THR A 36 -7.18 1.45 -2.27
C THR A 36 -6.65 1.82 -3.65
N HIS A 37 -7.04 2.98 -4.14
CA HIS A 37 -6.61 3.53 -5.43
C HIS A 37 -5.90 4.85 -5.21
N HIS A 38 -4.75 5.00 -5.86
CA HIS A 38 -4.00 6.26 -5.94
C HIS A 38 -4.14 6.80 -7.36
N PHE A 39 -4.76 7.97 -7.47
CA PHE A 39 -5.02 8.61 -8.75
C PHE A 39 -4.32 9.96 -8.81
N GLU A 40 -3.47 10.17 -9.81
CA GLU A 40 -2.79 11.44 -10.04
C GLU A 40 -3.68 12.30 -10.96
N ALA A 41 -4.44 13.26 -10.41
CA ALA A 41 -5.40 14.02 -11.21
C ALA A 41 -4.74 15.04 -12.14
N ARG A 42 -3.45 15.36 -11.95
CA ARG A 42 -2.71 16.21 -12.88
C ARG A 42 -2.59 15.57 -14.26
N THR A 43 -2.46 14.25 -14.31
CA THR A 43 -2.25 13.49 -15.55
C THR A 43 -3.40 12.56 -15.89
N GLY A 44 -4.34 12.37 -14.95
CA GLY A 44 -5.49 11.51 -15.13
C GLY A 44 -5.15 10.02 -15.09
N GLU A 45 -4.01 9.65 -14.51
CA GLU A 45 -3.49 8.29 -14.52
C GLU A 45 -3.70 7.61 -13.16
N MET A 46 -4.01 6.31 -13.20
CA MET A 46 -4.11 5.48 -12.01
C MET A 46 -2.77 4.84 -11.73
N GLU A 47 -2.05 5.35 -10.73
CA GLU A 47 -0.68 4.94 -10.50
C GLU A 47 -0.59 3.62 -9.73
N GLU A 48 -1.38 3.47 -8.65
CA GLU A 48 -1.30 2.29 -7.79
C GLU A 48 -2.68 1.85 -7.30
N GLN A 49 -2.91 0.53 -7.37
CA GLN A 49 -4.12 -0.13 -6.87
C GLN A 49 -3.74 -1.23 -5.91
N TYR A 50 -4.40 -1.27 -4.75
CA TYR A 50 -4.21 -2.28 -3.74
C TYR A 50 -5.54 -2.95 -3.43
N TYR A 51 -5.57 -4.27 -3.50
CA TYR A 51 -6.71 -5.09 -3.14
C TYR A 51 -6.29 -6.05 -2.04
N THR A 52 -6.82 -5.87 -0.84
CA THR A 52 -6.50 -6.71 0.30
C THR A 52 -7.71 -7.46 0.80
N VAL A 53 -7.60 -8.78 0.89
CA VAL A 53 -8.57 -9.64 1.57
C VAL A 53 -8.02 -10.00 2.94
N TYR A 54 -8.83 -9.78 3.97
CA TYR A 54 -8.54 -10.12 5.35
C TYR A 54 -9.37 -11.31 5.79
N ARG A 55 -8.74 -12.26 6.48
CA ARG A 55 -9.40 -13.39 7.13
C ARG A 55 -9.07 -13.38 8.62
N ASP A 56 -10.07 -13.22 9.46
CA ASP A 56 -9.92 -13.27 10.90
C ASP A 56 -10.32 -14.62 11.47
N LEU A 57 -9.34 -15.41 11.92
CA LEU A 57 -9.55 -16.71 12.55
C LEU A 57 -9.49 -16.57 14.08
N ARG A 58 -9.87 -17.63 14.79
CA ARG A 58 -9.97 -17.61 16.26
C ARG A 58 -8.69 -17.13 16.95
N SER A 59 -7.52 -17.53 16.45
CA SER A 59 -6.22 -17.25 17.10
C SER A 59 -5.22 -16.50 16.21
N TRP A 60 -5.59 -16.19 14.97
CA TRP A 60 -4.70 -15.58 13.99
C TRP A 60 -5.50 -14.80 12.95
N THR A 61 -4.91 -13.75 12.40
CA THR A 61 -5.48 -12.95 11.32
C THR A 61 -4.54 -13.01 10.13
N ALA A 62 -5.07 -13.27 8.95
CA ALA A 62 -4.32 -13.30 7.71
C ALA A 62 -4.77 -12.17 6.77
N ALA A 63 -3.86 -11.67 5.96
CA ALA A 63 -4.13 -10.71 4.90
C ALA A 63 -3.41 -11.14 3.62
N LEU A 64 -4.13 -11.14 2.51
CA LEU A 64 -3.58 -11.32 1.18
C LEU A 64 -3.79 -10.01 0.42
N THR A 65 -2.71 -9.39 -0.04
CA THR A 65 -2.73 -8.12 -0.77
C THR A 65 -2.20 -8.33 -2.18
N LEU A 66 -2.98 -7.88 -3.16
CA LEU A 66 -2.55 -7.73 -4.54
C LEU A 66 -2.29 -6.24 -4.78
N ARG A 67 -1.16 -5.94 -5.39
CA ARG A 67 -0.81 -4.59 -5.83
C ARG A 67 -0.56 -4.60 -7.32
N TRP A 68 -1.22 -3.67 -8.00
CA TRP A 68 -0.94 -3.33 -9.38
C TRP A 68 -0.41 -1.92 -9.44
N ARG A 69 0.72 -1.71 -10.13
CA ARG A 69 1.31 -0.40 -10.34
C ARG A 69 1.64 -0.22 -11.81
N GLU A 70 1.16 0.87 -12.39
CA GLU A 70 1.46 1.26 -13.75
C GLU A 70 2.65 2.24 -13.74
N LEU A 71 3.71 1.90 -14.45
CA LEU A 71 4.92 2.74 -14.53
C LEU A 71 4.95 3.48 -15.86
N ARG A 72 5.01 4.82 -15.82
CA ARG A 72 5.08 5.70 -17.02
C ARG A 72 6.22 5.41 -18.00
N SER A 73 7.27 4.71 -17.57
CA SER A 73 8.47 4.44 -18.37
C SER A 73 9.07 3.08 -18.00
N GLY A 74 8.25 2.03 -17.95
CA GLY A 74 8.69 0.69 -17.57
C GLY A 74 7.65 -0.38 -17.86
N GLN A 75 7.95 -1.61 -17.43
CA GLN A 75 7.01 -2.73 -17.46
C GLN A 75 6.11 -2.66 -16.21
N ASP A 76 4.83 -3.00 -16.35
CA ASP A 76 3.88 -3.01 -15.24
C ASP A 76 4.39 -3.86 -14.06
N ASP A 77 4.28 -3.33 -12.84
CA ASP A 77 4.68 -4.00 -11.61
C ASP A 77 3.44 -4.63 -10.95
N PHE A 78 3.45 -5.95 -10.89
CA PHE A 78 2.47 -6.74 -10.18
C PHE A 78 3.11 -7.41 -8.96
N THR A 79 2.56 -7.12 -7.78
CA THR A 79 3.08 -7.62 -6.50
C THR A 79 1.99 -8.34 -5.72
N ILE A 80 2.33 -9.49 -5.14
CA ILE A 80 1.49 -10.23 -4.20
C ILE A 80 2.16 -10.26 -2.83
N GLY A 81 1.46 -9.81 -1.80
CA GLY A 81 1.89 -9.85 -0.41
C GLY A 81 0.98 -10.73 0.44
N PHE A 82 1.57 -11.58 1.29
CA PHE A 82 0.85 -12.36 2.29
C PHE A 82 1.36 -12.00 3.68
N ALA A 83 0.45 -11.73 4.61
CA ALA A 83 0.75 -11.41 5.99
C ALA A 83 -0.09 -12.27 6.94
N PHE A 84 0.49 -12.70 8.05
CA PHE A 84 -0.20 -13.41 9.12
C PHE A 84 0.20 -12.80 10.48
N SER A 85 -0.76 -12.71 11.38
CA SER A 85 -0.54 -12.22 12.75
C SER A 85 -1.19 -13.17 13.74
N LEU A 86 -0.42 -13.65 14.73
CA LEU A 86 -0.96 -14.44 15.83
C LEU A 86 -1.48 -13.52 16.93
N LYS A 87 -2.71 -13.75 17.37
CA LYS A 87 -3.34 -12.99 18.47
C LYS A 87 -2.72 -13.32 19.83
N ALA A 88 -2.04 -14.48 19.98
CA ALA A 88 -1.51 -14.97 21.25
C ALA A 88 -0.02 -14.68 21.50
N TYR A 89 0.70 -14.10 20.54
CA TYR A 89 2.09 -13.65 20.70
C TYR A 89 2.23 -12.29 20.01
N PRO A 90 2.08 -11.17 20.74
CA PRO A 90 2.16 -9.85 20.14
C PRO A 90 3.62 -9.55 19.80
N ARG A 91 4.08 -9.98 18.62
CA ARG A 91 5.37 -9.55 18.08
C ARG A 91 5.27 -8.18 17.40
N TYR A 92 4.06 -7.80 16.94
CA TYR A 92 3.83 -6.52 16.27
C TYR A 92 2.47 -5.95 16.65
N ASP A 93 2.48 -4.69 17.11
CA ASP A 93 1.30 -3.90 17.43
C ASP A 93 0.60 -3.52 16.11
N LEU A 94 -0.61 -4.05 15.88
CA LEU A 94 -1.35 -4.05 14.60
C LEU A 94 -1.81 -2.66 14.09
N GLY A 95 -1.26 -1.58 14.65
CA GLY A 95 -1.55 -0.20 14.24
C GLY A 95 -0.43 0.52 13.50
N ARG A 96 0.80 -0.04 13.41
CA ARG A 96 1.93 0.68 12.78
C ARG A 96 2.06 0.49 11.26
N ASP A 97 1.54 -0.59 10.70
CA ASP A 97 1.59 -0.84 9.24
C ASP A 97 0.65 0.06 8.44
N VAL A 98 -0.41 0.58 9.07
CA VAL A 98 -1.39 1.47 8.40
C VAL A 98 -0.77 2.82 8.01
N ARG A 99 0.35 3.22 8.63
CA ARG A 99 1.01 4.51 8.37
C ARG A 99 2.31 4.43 7.58
N ARG A 100 2.80 3.23 7.24
CA ARG A 100 4.12 3.05 6.60
C ARG A 100 4.12 1.87 5.61
N PRO A 101 3.58 2.03 4.40
CA PRO A 101 3.57 0.96 3.39
C PRO A 101 4.99 0.52 2.94
N TYR A 102 6.02 1.32 3.20
CA TYR A 102 7.41 1.02 2.83
C TYR A 102 8.16 0.11 3.81
N SER A 103 7.63 -0.18 5.01
CA SER A 103 8.32 -1.08 5.96
C SER A 103 8.17 -2.57 5.64
N LEU A 104 7.30 -2.92 4.70
CA LEU A 104 7.06 -4.30 4.28
C LEU A 104 7.95 -4.77 3.12
N LEU A 105 8.80 -3.89 2.59
CA LEU A 105 9.65 -4.19 1.42
C LEU A 105 11.15 -4.30 1.73
N GLY A 106 11.56 -4.19 2.99
CA GLY A 106 12.98 -4.30 3.38
C GLY A 106 13.83 -3.11 2.91
N GLY A 107 14.91 -2.86 3.64
CA GLY A 107 15.97 -1.94 3.22
C GLY A 107 16.99 -2.60 2.31
#